data_AF-A0A9E2QRV5-F1
#
_entry.id   AF-A0A9E2QRV5-F1
#
_cell.length_a   1.000
_cell.length_b   1.000
_cell.length_c   1.000
_cell.angle_alpha   90.00
_cell.angle_beta   90.00
_cell.angle_gamma   90.00
#
_symmetry.space_group_name_H-M   'P 1'
#
loop_
_entity.id
_entity.type
_entity.pdbx_description
1 polymer ?
#
loop_
_entity_poly.entity_id
_entity_poly.type
_entity_poly.pdbx_seq_one_letter_code
_entity_poly.pdbx_strand_id
1 'polypeptide(L)' 'MDRADQLLRALGVCEAGKGKFVECLIERLANAAGCEQIMTIDQHAARHAGMALLR' A
#
# COMPACT_ATOMS: atom_id res chain seq x y z
N MET A 1 18.87 2.25 4.56
CA MET A 1 17.65 2.32 5.40
C MET A 1 17.25 0.90 5.75
N ASP A 2 16.92 0.64 7.01
CA ASP A 2 16.43 -0.67 7.43
C ASP A 2 15.00 -0.88 6.92
N ARG A 3 14.67 -2.12 6.52
CA ARG A 3 13.31 -2.50 6.11
C ARG A 3 12.30 -2.31 7.26
N ALA A 4 12.75 -2.45 8.51
CA ALA A 4 11.91 -2.22 9.68
C ALA A 4 11.42 -0.77 9.77
N ASP A 5 12.26 0.21 9.44
CA ASP A 5 11.89 1.64 9.45
C ASP A 5 10.89 2.02 8.35
N GLN A 6 10.95 1.34 7.20
CA GLN A 6 9.97 1.50 6.13
C GLN A 6 8.62 0.88 6.53
N LEU A 7 8.66 -0.29 7.18
CA LEU A 7 7.48 -0.96 7.72
C LEU A 7 6.78 -0.12 8.79
N LEU A 8 7.51 0.49 9.72
CA LEU A 8 6.93 1.30 10.80
C LEU A 8 6.31 2.61 10.29
N ARG A 9 6.96 3.27 9.33
CA ARG A 9 6.37 4.45 8.65
C ARG A 9 5.15 4.09 7.82
N ALA A 10 5.19 2.95 7.14
CA ALA A 10 4.02 2.41 6.47
C ALA A 10 2.89 2.17 7.47
N LEU A 11 3.15 1.50 8.59
CA LEU A 11 2.17 1.17 9.63
C LEU A 11 1.36 2.41 10.08
N GLY A 12 2.05 3.49 10.47
CA GLY A 12 1.38 4.69 11.00
C GLY A 12 0.49 5.43 9.99
N VAL A 13 0.88 5.48 8.71
CA VAL A 13 0.05 6.12 7.67
C VAL A 13 -1.13 5.23 7.29
N CYS A 14 -0.95 3.92 7.38
CA CYS A 14 -1.93 2.94 6.94
C CYS A 14 -3.00 2.67 8.01
N GLU A 15 -2.68 2.76 9.30
CA GLU A 15 -3.68 2.78 10.38
C GLU A 15 -4.51 4.07 10.39
N ALA A 16 -3.96 5.19 9.92
CA ALA A 16 -4.70 6.46 9.80
C ALA A 16 -5.66 6.49 8.60
N GLY A 17 -5.47 5.59 7.62
CA GLY A 17 -6.28 5.47 6.42
C GLY A 17 -7.42 4.46 6.58
N LYS A 18 -8.49 4.59 5.80
CA LYS A 18 -9.56 3.59 5.76
C LYS A 18 -9.16 2.29 5.05
N GLY A 19 -7.93 2.17 4.52
CA GLY A 19 -7.45 0.99 3.78
C GLY A 19 -7.03 -0.15 4.72
N LYS A 20 -7.01 -1.40 4.24
CA LYS A 20 -6.50 -2.50 5.06
C LYS A 20 -4.98 -2.41 5.14
N PHE A 21 -4.42 -2.67 6.32
CA PHE A 21 -2.98 -2.63 6.58
C PHE A 21 -2.16 -3.37 5.50
N VAL A 22 -2.60 -4.57 5.10
CA VAL A 22 -1.93 -5.40 4.09
C VAL A 22 -1.91 -4.74 2.72
N GLU A 23 -3.02 -4.14 2.27
CA GLU A 23 -3.11 -3.47 0.97
C GLU A 23 -2.14 -2.28 0.93
N CYS A 24 -2.22 -1.47 1.97
CA CYS A 24 -1.34 -0.35 2.21
C CYS A 24 0.16 -0.71 2.29
N LEU A 25 0.49 -1.87 2.88
CA LEU A 25 1.87 -2.36 2.93
C LEU A 25 2.37 -2.80 1.55
N ILE A 26 1.53 -3.51 0.79
CA ILE A 26 1.85 -3.96 -0.57
C ILE A 26 2.15 -2.76 -1.47
N GLU A 27 1.30 -1.72 -1.46
CA GLU A 27 1.53 -0.52 -2.27
C GLU A 27 2.88 0.10 -1.98
N ARG A 28 3.21 0.31 -0.70
CA ARG A 28 4.46 0.98 -0.31
C ARG A 28 5.69 0.16 -0.61
N LEU A 29 5.64 -1.16 -0.41
CA LEU A 29 6.77 -2.04 -0.74
C LEU A 29 7.00 -2.08 -2.26
N ALA A 30 5.93 -2.15 -3.04
CA ALA A 30 6.02 -2.10 -4.50
C ALA A 30 6.56 -0.75 -4.99
N ASN A 31 6.09 0.36 -4.40
CA ASN A 31 6.58 1.70 -4.68
C ASN A 31 8.08 1.83 -4.35
N ALA A 32 8.50 1.35 -3.17
CA ALA A 32 9.91 1.30 -2.78
C ALA A 32 10.77 0.39 -3.66
N ALA A 33 10.17 -0.64 -4.27
CA ALA A 33 10.82 -1.52 -5.25
C ALA A 33 10.86 -0.91 -6.67
N GLY A 34 10.25 0.26 -6.89
CA GLY A 34 10.21 0.94 -8.19
C GLY A 34 9.15 0.38 -9.14
N CYS A 35 8.12 -0.29 -8.64
CA CYS A 35 7.00 -0.71 -9.47
C CYS A 35 6.22 0.50 -10.01
N GLU A 36 5.96 0.52 -11.31
CA GLU A 36 5.24 1.62 -11.96
C GLU A 36 3.77 1.70 -11.54
N GLN A 37 3.13 0.54 -11.32
CA GLN A 37 1.73 0.47 -10.94
C GLN A 37 1.46 -0.75 -10.08
N ILE A 38 0.67 -0.55 -9.04
CA ILE A 38 0.10 -1.61 -8.21
C ILE A 38 -1.37 -1.74 -8.56
N MET A 39 -1.81 -2.95 -8.86
CA MET A 39 -3.18 -3.23 -9.24
C MET A 39 -3.86 -4.15 -8.22
N THR A 40 -5.19 -4.08 -8.15
CA THR A 40 -6.00 -4.90 -7.26
C THR A 40 -7.38 -5.15 -7.86
N ILE A 41 -8.03 -6.25 -7.46
CA ILE A 41 -9.46 -6.53 -7.75
C ILE A 41 -10.38 -6.12 -6.59
N ASP A 42 -9.82 -5.73 -5.46
CA ASP A 42 -10.57 -5.26 -4.30
C ASP A 42 -10.89 -3.77 -4.46
N GLN A 43 -12.18 -3.42 -4.51
CA GLN A 43 -12.62 -2.03 -4.68
C GLN A 43 -12.23 -1.12 -3.52
N HIS A 44 -12.14 -1.67 -2.31
CA HIS A 44 -11.75 -0.94 -1.11
C HIS A 44 -10.26 -0.61 -1.14
N ALA A 45 -9.44 -1.59 -1.53
CA ALA A 45 -8.00 -1.40 -1.75
C ALA A 45 -7.73 -0.32 -2.80
N ALA A 46 -8.44 -0.36 -3.93
CA ALA A 46 -8.28 0.63 -5.00
C ALA A 46 -8.66 2.06 -4.54
N ARG A 47 -9.65 2.19 -3.65
CA ARG A 47 -10.10 3.49 -3.14
C ARG A 47 -9.21 4.06 -2.04
N HIS A 48 -8.56 3.21 -1.26
CA HIS A 48 -7.92 3.62 -0.01
C HIS A 48 -6.43 3.33 0.09
N ALA A 49 -5.88 2.48 -0.77
CA ALA A 49 -4.47 2.05 -0.70
C ALA A 49 -3.65 2.44 -1.94
N GLY A 50 -4.10 3.41 -2.75
CA GLY A 50 -3.32 3.92 -3.90
C GLY A 50 -3.17 2.93 -5.06
N MET A 51 -3.99 1.88 -5.11
CA MET A 51 -3.93 0.84 -6.13
C MET A 51 -4.91 1.10 -7.29
N ALA A 52 -4.58 0.63 -8.49
CA ALA A 52 -5.48 0.65 -9.63
C ALA A 52 -6.45 -0.54 -9.60
N LEU A 53 -7.76 -0.27 -9.76
CA LEU A 53 -8.77 -1.33 -9.86
C LEU A 53 -8.69 -2.01 -11.24
N LEU A 54 -8.37 -3.30 -11.25
CA LEU A 54 -8.52 -4.17 -12.43
C LEU A 54 -10.00 -4.49 -12.64
N ARG A 55 -10.47 -4.35 -13.87
CA ARG A 55 -11.82 -4.71 -14.33
C ARG A 55 -11.78 -5.97 -15.17
#